data_AF-A0A1G8AC04-F1
#
_entry.id   AF-A0A1G8AC04-F1
#
_cell.length_a   1.000
_cell.length_b   1.000
_cell.length_c   1.000
_cell.angle_alpha   90.00
_cell.angle_beta   90.00
_cell.angle_gamma   90.00
#
_symmetry.space_group_name_H-M   'P 1'
#
loop_
_entity.id
_entity.type
_entity.pdbx_description
1 polymer ?
#
loop_
_entity_poly.entity_id
_entity_poly.type
_entity_poly.pdbx_seq_one_letter_code
_entity_poly.pdbx_strand_id
1 'polypeptide(L)' 'MSRYDLTDFEWRVIEPLLPNKPRGVPRVDDRRVLNGIFWVLRSGAPWRDLPER' A
#
# COMPACT_ATOMS: atom_id res chain seq x y z
N MET A 1 -2.74 -12.24 -4.10
CA MET A 1 -1.75 -11.56 -3.23
C MET A 1 -0.38 -11.69 -3.87
N SER A 2 0.26 -10.56 -4.16
CA SER A 2 1.65 -10.46 -4.63
C SER A 2 2.63 -10.90 -3.56
N ARG A 3 3.85 -11.30 -3.96
CA ARG A 3 4.97 -11.62 -3.06
C ARG A 3 5.26 -10.52 -2.02
N TYR A 4 4.96 -9.27 -2.35
CA TYR A 4 5.28 -8.11 -1.52
C TYR A 4 4.06 -7.42 -0.91
N ASP A 5 2.86 -7.97 -1.10
CA ASP A 5 1.66 -7.43 -0.46
C ASP A 5 1.70 -7.63 1.06
N LEU A 6 1.05 -6.72 1.78
CA LEU A 6 0.79 -6.89 3.20
C LEU A 6 -0.11 -8.10 3.43
N THR A 7 0.31 -8.95 4.36
CA THR A 7 -0.56 -9.97 4.94
C THR A 7 -1.72 -9.31 5.68
N ASP A 8 -2.81 -10.05 5.90
CA ASP A 8 -3.95 -9.51 6.67
C ASP A 8 -3.57 -9.18 8.12
N PHE A 9 -2.61 -9.90 8.68
CA PHE A 9 -2.08 -9.59 10.01
C PHE A 9 -1.35 -8.25 10.03
N GLU A 10 -0.39 -8.04 9.13
CA GLU A 10 0.33 -6.76 9.04
C GLU A 10 -0.63 -5.61 8.73
N TRP A 11 -1.62 -5.83 7.86
CA TRP A 11 -2.65 -4.83 7.56
C TRP A 11 -3.42 -4.41 8.80
N ARG A 12 -3.89 -5.36 9.63
CA ARG A 12 -4.62 -5.07 10.87
C ARG A 12 -3.80 -4.27 11.88
N VAL A 13 -2.48 -4.37 11.86
CA VAL A 13 -1.59 -3.57 12.71
C VAL A 13 -1.47 -2.13 12.19
N ILE A 14 -1.42 -1.94 10.87
CA ILE A 14 -1.21 -0.64 10.22
C ILE A 14 -2.49 0.18 10.11
N GLU A 15 -3.59 -0.44 9.68
CA GLU A 15 -4.89 0.20 9.41
C GLU A 15 -5.36 1.19 10.49
N PRO A 16 -5.36 0.85 11.80
CA PRO A 16 -5.83 1.77 12.84
C PRO A 16 -4.91 2.99 13.05
N LEU A 17 -3.68 2.96 12.53
CA LEU A 17 -2.70 4.05 12.63
C LEU A 17 -2.84 5.06 11.47
N LEU A 18 -3.64 4.73 10.46
CA LEU A 18 -3.82 5.61 9.30
C LEU A 18 -4.66 6.84 9.67
N PRO A 19 -4.38 8.00 9.06
CA PRO A 19 -5.15 9.21 9.31
C PRO A 19 -6.62 9.02 8.95
N ASN A 20 -7.52 9.26 9.90
CA ASN A 20 -8.97 9.15 9.72
C ASN A 20 -9.66 10.47 9.31
N LYS A 21 -8.90 11.57 9.17
CA LYS A 21 -9.39 12.89 8.77
C LYS A 21 -8.69 13.34 7.48
N PRO A 22 -9.20 12.94 6.30
CA PRO A 22 -8.61 13.35 5.05
C PRO A 22 -8.67 14.87 4.90
N ARG A 23 -7.57 15.47 4.44
CA ARG A 23 -7.50 16.88 4.04
C ARG A 23 -7.06 16.92 2.58
N GLY A 24 -7.72 17.73 1.76
CA GLY A 24 -7.42 17.84 0.34
C GLY A 24 -8.03 16.71 -0.49
N VAL A 25 -7.20 16.04 -1.30
CA VAL A 25 -7.64 15.02 -2.27
C VAL A 25 -8.27 13.81 -1.53
N PRO A 26 -9.40 13.26 -2.02
CA PRO A 26 -9.98 12.04 -1.46
C PRO A 26 -8.96 10.91 -1.41
N ARG A 27 -8.95 10.18 -0.29
CA ARG A 27 -8.13 8.97 -0.16
C ARG A 27 -8.66 7.90 -1.11
N VAL A 28 -7.76 7.19 -1.75
CA VAL A 28 -8.06 5.92 -2.41
C VAL A 28 -7.87 4.78 -1.40
N ASP A 29 -8.07 3.53 -1.81
CA ASP A 29 -7.80 2.36 -0.97
C ASP A 29 -6.35 2.37 -0.45
N ASP A 30 -6.22 2.56 0.86
CA ASP A 30 -4.94 2.69 1.54
C ASP A 30 -4.12 1.40 1.49
N ARG A 31 -4.76 0.24 1.52
CA ARG A 31 -4.08 -1.05 1.42
C ARG A 31 -3.49 -1.21 0.02
N ARG A 32 -4.21 -0.77 -1.01
CA ARG A 32 -3.70 -0.77 -2.40
C ARG A 32 -2.47 0.10 -2.54
N VAL A 33 -2.49 1.31 -1.98
CA VAL A 33 -1.35 2.24 -2.04
C VAL A 33 -0.14 1.67 -1.30
N LEU A 34 -0.34 1.17 -0.08
CA LEU A 34 0.75 0.61 0.72
C LEU A 34 1.34 -0.65 0.10
N ASN A 35 0.53 -1.54 -0.49
CA ASN A 35 1.04 -2.68 -1.25
C ASN A 35 1.93 -2.23 -2.42
N GLY A 36 1.54 -1.16 -3.14
CA GLY A 36 2.36 -0.59 -4.21
C GLY A 36 3.70 -0.06 -3.70
N ILE A 37 3.67 0.69 -2.59
CA ILE A 37 4.89 1.22 -1.93
C ILE A 37 5.81 0.06 -1.52
N PHE A 38 5.29 -0.95 -0.81
CA PHE A 38 6.10 -2.09 -0.38
C PHE A 38 6.63 -2.92 -1.54
N TRP A 39 5.87 -3.05 -2.63
CA TRP A 39 6.36 -3.69 -3.83
C TRP A 39 7.60 -2.98 -4.38
N VAL A 40 7.57 -1.65 -4.52
CA VAL A 40 8.72 -0.85 -5.00
C VAL A 40 9.90 -0.95 -4.03
N LEU A 41 9.65 -0.76 -2.74
CA LEU A 41 10.71 -0.80 -1.71
C LEU A 41 11.37 -2.17 -1.58
N ARG A 42 10.62 -3.27 -1.73
CA ARG A 42 11.14 -4.64 -1.57
C ARG A 42 11.72 -5.21 -2.86
N SER A 43 11.21 -4.81 -4.03
CA SER A 43 11.73 -5.27 -5.32
C SER A 43 12.91 -4.44 -5.83
N GLY A 44 12.98 -3.15 -5.44
CA GLY A 44 13.93 -2.19 -6.01
C GLY A 44 13.59 -1.74 -7.44
N ALA A 45 12.48 -2.21 -8.01
CA ALA A 45 12.06 -1.83 -9.35
C ALA A 45 11.42 -0.43 -9.38
N PRO A 46 11.53 0.30 -10.50
CA PRO A 46 10.92 1.63 -10.61
C PRO A 46 9.39 1.55 -10.61
N TRP A 47 8.74 2.65 -10.24
CA TRP A 47 7.27 2.77 -10.21
C TRP A 47 6.58 2.40 -11.53
N ARG A 48 7.24 2.64 -12.67
CA ARG A 48 6.69 2.30 -13.99
C ARG A 48 6.52 0.80 -14.22
N ASP A 49 7.27 -0.01 -13.47
CA ASP A 49 7.24 -1.47 -13.58
C ASP A 49 6.29 -2.10 -12.54
N LEU A 50 5.55 -1.26 -11.79
CA LEU A 50 4.56 -1.73 -10.85
C LEU A 50 3.50 -2.54 -11.61
N PRO A 51 3.19 -3.79 -11.20
CA PRO A 51 2.23 -4.62 -11.90
C PRO A 51 0.84 -3.98 -11.92
N GLU A 52 0.21 -3.96 -13.11
CA GLU A 52 -1.18 -3.56 -13.25
C GLU A 52 -2.08 -4.57 -12.50
N ARG A 53 -2.92 -4.07 -11.61
CA ARG A 53 -3.82 -4.84 -10.76
C ARG A 53 -5.18 -4.17 -10.65
#